data_AF-A0A7W8XHC2-F1
#
_entry.id   AF-A0A7W8XHC2-F1
#
_cell.length_a   1.000
_cell.length_b   1.000
_cell.length_c   1.000
_cell.angle_alpha   90.00
_cell.angle_beta   90.00
_cell.angle_gamma   90.00
#
_symmetry.space_group_name_H-M   'P 1'
#
loop_
_entity.id
_entity.type
_entity.pdbx_description
1 polymer ?
#
loop_
_entity_poly.entity_id
_entity_poly.type
_entity_poly.pdbx_seq_one_letter_code
_entity_poly.pdbx_strand_id
1 'polypeptide(L)' 'MVPYEALDVAEQAARQGCEATRRMTAAKGRASRLGERVIGHIDPGAASAAIIVASIAKFAREHNG' A
#
# COMPACT_ATOMS: atom_id res chain seq x y z
N MET A 1 -19.86 13.46 -3.25
CA MET A 1 -18.63 12.83 -2.72
C MET A 1 -18.03 13.79 -1.72
N VAL A 2 -18.04 13.42 -0.45
CA VAL A 2 -17.38 14.19 0.61
C VAL A 2 -15.87 13.92 0.55
N PRO A 3 -14.99 14.86 0.94
CA PRO A 3 -13.55 14.75 0.72
C PRO A 3 -12.90 13.47 1.28
N TYR A 4 -13.46 12.91 2.35
CA TYR A 4 -12.94 11.71 3.00
C TYR A 4 -13.28 10.39 2.27
N GLU A 5 -14.33 10.34 1.43
CA GLU A 5 -14.66 9.14 0.64
C GLU A 5 -13.55 8.81 -0.36
N ALA A 6 -12.89 9.83 -0.93
CA ALA A 6 -11.76 9.62 -1.83
C ALA A 6 -10.56 8.98 -1.11
N LEU A 7 -10.37 9.29 0.18
CA LEU A 7 -9.31 8.71 1.01
C LEU A 7 -9.62 7.27 1.41
N ASP A 8 -10.89 6.91 1.59
CA ASP A 8 -11.29 5.52 1.82
C ASP A 8 -10.99 4.64 0.59
N VAL A 9 -11.29 5.16 -0.61
CA VAL A 9 -10.93 4.48 -1.87
C VAL A 9 -9.41 4.38 -2.01
N ALA A 10 -8.66 5.42 -1.64
CA ALA A 10 -7.20 5.39 -1.66
C ALA A 10 -6.63 4.36 -0.67
N GLU A 11 -7.18 4.26 0.55
CA GLU A 11 -6.80 3.25 1.55
C GLU A 11 -7.00 1.83 1.01
N GLN A 12 -8.14 1.57 0.37
CA GLN A 12 -8.44 0.27 -0.25
C GLN A 12 -7.47 -0.04 -1.40
N ALA A 13 -7.24 0.91 -2.30
CA ALA A 13 -6.32 0.75 -3.42
C ALA A 13 -4.88 0.50 -2.95
N ALA A 14 -4.43 1.21 -1.91
CA ALA A 14 -3.09 1.01 -1.34
C ALA A 14 -2.92 -0.40 -0.73
N ARG A 15 -3.94 -0.91 -0.02
CA ARG A 15 -3.94 -2.29 0.49
C ARG A 15 -3.88 -3.33 -0.63
N GLN A 16 -4.70 -3.14 -1.67
CA GLN A 16 -4.71 -4.04 -2.83
C GLN A 16 -3.38 -4.03 -3.57
N GLY A 17 -2.79 -2.85 -3.78
CA GLY A 17 -1.48 -2.68 -4.40
C GLY A 17 -0.37 -3.36 -3.60
N CYS A 18 -0.37 -3.17 -2.27
CA CYS A 18 0.55 -3.82 -1.35
C CYS A 18 0.47 -5.36 -1.45
N GLU A 19 -0.73 -5.92 -1.36
CA GLU A 19 -0.94 -7.36 -1.46
C GLU A 19 -0.56 -7.92 -2.84
N ALA A 20 -0.82 -7.17 -3.92
CA ALA A 20 -0.44 -7.56 -5.27
C ALA A 20 1.08 -7.74 -5.45
N THR A 21 1.91 -7.03 -4.67
CA THR A 21 3.37 -7.17 -4.72
C THR A 21 3.86 -8.58 -4.42
N ARG A 22 3.08 -9.38 -3.67
CA ARG A 22 3.37 -10.78 -3.38
C ARG A 22 3.57 -11.64 -4.64
N ARG A 23 2.94 -11.24 -5.75
CA ARG A 23 3.01 -11.96 -7.04
C ARG A 23 3.98 -11.32 -8.04
N MET A 24 4.78 -10.34 -7.63
CA MET A 24 5.65 -9.57 -8.50
C MET A 24 7.12 -9.93 -8.27
N THR A 25 7.91 -9.97 -9.34
CA THR A 25 9.37 -9.90 -9.21
C THR A 25 9.79 -8.45 -8.99
N ALA A 26 10.86 -8.24 -8.23
CA ALA A 26 11.37 -6.90 -7.97
C ALA A 26 12.24 -6.42 -9.13
N ALA A 27 11.78 -5.41 -9.88
CA ALA A 27 12.59 -4.77 -10.92
C ALA A 27 13.63 -3.77 -10.37
N LYS A 28 13.43 -3.26 -9.15
CA LYS A 28 14.26 -2.22 -8.51
C LYS A 28 14.53 -2.54 -7.04
N GLY A 29 15.51 -1.85 -6.45
CA GLY A 29 15.82 -1.93 -5.02
C GLY A 29 16.68 -3.13 -4.63
N ARG A 30 16.77 -3.43 -3.32
CA ARG A 30 17.59 -4.56 -2.82
C ARG A 30 16.99 -5.92 -3.16
N ALA A 31 15.66 -5.99 -3.26
CA ALA A 31 14.93 -7.22 -3.57
C ALA A 31 15.19 -7.72 -5.00
N SER A 32 15.56 -6.86 -5.95
CA SER A 32 15.86 -7.29 -7.33
C SER A 32 17.02 -8.29 -7.42
N ARG A 33 17.92 -8.28 -6.43
CA ARG A 33 19.06 -9.22 -6.33
C ARG A 33 18.62 -10.66 -6.02
N LEU A 34 17.39 -10.85 -5.58
CA LEU A 34 16.86 -12.16 -5.17
C LEU A 34 16.09 -12.87 -6.29
N GLY A 35 15.81 -12.20 -7.42
CA GLY A 35 15.10 -12.78 -8.55
C GLY A 35 13.72 -13.32 -8.14
N GLU A 36 13.39 -14.54 -8.56
CA GLU A 36 12.10 -15.17 -8.24
C GLU A 36 11.91 -15.49 -6.75
N ARG A 37 12.97 -15.46 -5.93
CA ARG A 37 12.89 -15.78 -4.50
C ARG A 37 12.05 -14.78 -3.69
N VAL A 38 11.75 -13.60 -4.25
CA VAL A 38 10.85 -12.63 -3.58
C VAL A 38 9.38 -12.94 -3.79
N ILE A 39 9.02 -13.79 -4.77
CA ILE A 39 7.63 -14.22 -4.96
C ILE A 39 7.12 -14.86 -3.67
N GLY A 40 5.89 -14.53 -3.28
CA GLY A 40 5.31 -14.92 -2.00
C GLY A 40 5.54 -13.91 -0.87
N HIS A 41 6.39 -12.88 -1.06
CA HIS A 41 6.66 -11.85 -0.06
C HIS A 41 6.10 -10.49 -0.50
N ILE A 42 5.44 -9.81 0.43
CA ILE A 42 5.02 -8.42 0.23
C ILE A 42 6.26 -7.51 0.23
N ASP A 43 6.28 -6.53 -0.68
CA ASP A 43 7.30 -5.48 -0.64
C ASP A 43 7.14 -4.60 0.63
N PRO A 44 8.17 -4.48 1.47
CA PRO A 44 8.07 -3.70 2.70
C PRO A 44 7.81 -2.21 2.45
N GLY A 45 8.27 -1.66 1.32
CA GLY A 45 7.98 -0.27 0.94
C GLY A 45 6.50 -0.06 0.63
N ALA A 46 5.90 -0.97 -0.13
CA ALA A 46 4.46 -0.97 -0.40
C ALA A 46 3.64 -1.14 0.88
N ALA A 47 4.09 -1.99 1.82
CA ALA A 47 3.45 -2.13 3.13
C ALA A 47 3.49 -0.83 3.93
N SER A 48 4.64 -0.15 4.00
CA SER A 48 4.75 1.16 4.66
C SER A 48 3.86 2.22 4.00
N ALA A 49 3.80 2.27 2.67
CA ALA A 49 2.94 3.19 1.94
C ALA A 49 1.45 2.96 2.27
N ALA A 50 1.00 1.71 2.32
CA ALA A 50 -0.38 1.38 2.70
C ALA A 50 -0.72 1.83 4.13
N ILE A 51 0.22 1.70 5.08
CA ILE A 51 0.04 2.20 6.46
C ILE A 51 -0.09 3.72 6.48
N ILE A 52 0.73 4.45 5.72
CA ILE A 52 0.68 5.92 5.63
C ILE A 52 -0.68 6.37 5.08
N VAL A 53 -1.13 5.80 3.97
CA VAL A 53 -2.44 6.15 3.37
C VAL A 53 -3.59 5.84 4.33
N ALA A 54 -3.57 4.67 4.98
CA ALA A 54 -4.58 4.31 5.99
C ALA A 54 -4.61 5.29 7.17
N SER A 55 -3.44 5.78 7.59
CA SER A 55 -3.32 6.76 8.68
C SER A 55 -3.92 8.11 8.28
N ILE A 56 -3.69 8.57 7.04
CA ILE A 56 -4.26 9.81 6.50
C ILE A 56 -5.79 9.69 6.39
N ALA A 57 -6.29 8.58 5.84
CA ALA A 57 -7.72 8.33 5.71
C ALA A 57 -8.41 8.28 7.09
N LYS A 58 -7.81 7.59 8.05
CA LYS A 58 -8.26 7.57 9.44
C LYS A 58 -8.33 8.97 10.04
N PHE A 59 -7.25 9.74 9.94
CA PHE A 59 -7.19 11.10 10.47
C PHE A 59 -8.30 11.98 9.87
N ALA A 60 -8.50 11.91 8.55
CA ALA A 60 -9.54 12.66 7.87
C ALA A 60 -10.95 12.28 8.34
N ARG A 61 -11.24 10.98 8.57
CA ARG A 61 -12.55 10.56 9.12
C ARG A 61 -12.79 11.10 10.52
N GLU A 62 -11.75 11.12 11.36
CA GLU A 62 -11.85 11.55 12.77
C GLU A 62 -11.99 13.07 12.94
N HIS A 63 -11.56 13.87 11.96
CA HIS A 63 -11.49 15.34 12.07
C HIS A 63 -12.40 16.10 11.09
N ASN A 64 -13.31 15.40 10.39
CA ASN A 64 -14.33 16.01 9.52
C ASN A 64 -15.76 15.84 10.08
N GLY A 65 -15.89 15.90 11.41
CA GLY A 65 -17.17 16.12 12.08
C GLY A 65 -17.61 17.58 11.97
#